data_AF-A0A7W1B9F2-F1
#
_entry.id   AF-A0A7W1B9F2-F1
#
_cell.length_a   1.000
_cell.length_b   1.000
_cell.length_c   1.000
_cell.angle_alpha   90.00
_cell.angle_beta   90.00
_cell.angle_gamma   90.00
#
_symmetry.space_group_name_H-M   'P 1'
#
loop_
_entity.id
_entity.type
_entity.pdbx_description
1 polymer ?
#
loop_
_entity_poly.entity_id
_entity_poly.type
_entity_poly.pdbx_seq_one_letter_code
_entity_poly.pdbx_strand_id
1 'polypeptide(L)'
;MRFLRKLHLYLGCLFAPMLIFFAVTGSWQLFNWHESARDRTYIAPPALAGLSDIHNNAHLPQTRGRNPTPLRYFMLAGAAGLVISSVVGVIMAYRFSRRPLVATIC
;
A
#
# COMPACT_ATOMS: atom_id res chain seq x y z
N MET A 1 -23.47 14.57 -9.62
CA MET A 1 -23.12 13.97 -8.31
C MET A 1 -23.43 12.47 -8.15
N ARG A 2 -24.56 11.93 -8.65
CA ARG A 2 -24.87 10.48 -8.52
C ARG A 2 -23.94 9.56 -9.33
N PHE A 3 -23.55 9.97 -10.54
CA PHE A 3 -22.63 9.20 -11.39
C PHE A 3 -21.23 9.08 -10.77
N LEU A 4 -20.63 10.19 -10.36
CA LEU A 4 -19.30 10.23 -9.71
C LEU A 4 -19.24 9.32 -8.48
N ARG A 5 -20.29 9.29 -7.65
CA ARG A 5 -20.35 8.36 -6.49
C ARG A 5 -20.38 6.89 -6.90
N LYS A 6 -21.13 6.54 -7.96
CA LYS A 6 -21.15 5.16 -8.48
C LYS A 6 -19.79 4.79 -9.06
N LEU A 7 -19.20 5.67 -9.87
CA LEU A 7 -17.88 5.48 -10.45
C LEU A 7 -16.82 5.29 -9.37
N HIS A 8 -16.79 6.16 -8.35
CA HIS A 8 -15.86 6.04 -7.23
C HIS A 8 -16.01 4.71 -6.48
N LEU A 9 -17.25 4.23 -6.27
CA LEU A 9 -17.47 2.94 -5.64
C LEU A 9 -16.93 1.78 -6.48
N TYR A 10 -17.19 1.77 -7.79
CA TYR A 10 -16.70 0.70 -8.67
C TYR A 10 -15.17 0.72 -8.83
N LEU A 11 -14.58 1.89 -9.08
CA LEU A 11 -13.13 2.03 -9.16
C LEU A 11 -12.48 1.73 -7.80
N GLY A 12 -13.13 2.13 -6.70
CA GLY A 12 -12.68 1.85 -5.35
C GLY A 12 -12.62 0.35 -5.05
N CYS A 13 -13.68 -0.41 -5.34
CA CYS A 13 -13.67 -1.87 -5.19
C CYS A 13 -12.58 -2.53 -6.04
N LEU A 14 -12.46 -2.11 -7.31
CA LEU A 14 -11.48 -2.67 -8.24
C LEU A 14 -10.02 -2.42 -7.79
N PHE A 15 -9.70 -1.19 -7.36
CA PHE A 15 -8.31 -0.81 -7.07
C PHE A 15 -7.93 -0.94 -5.60
N ALA A 16 -8.87 -1.02 -4.66
CA ALA A 16 -8.56 -1.08 -3.23
C ALA A 16 -7.62 -2.24 -2.84
N PRO A 17 -7.79 -3.48 -3.34
CA PRO A 17 -6.86 -4.57 -3.02
C PRO A 17 -5.43 -4.27 -3.45
N MET A 18 -5.27 -3.72 -4.66
CA MET A 18 -3.95 -3.29 -5.16
C MET A 18 -3.39 -2.12 -4.35
N LEU A 19 -4.17 -1.08 -4.09
CA LEU A 19 -3.71 0.10 -3.34
C LEU A 19 -3.25 -0.26 -1.93
N ILE A 20 -3.97 -1.17 -1.25
CA ILE A 20 -3.57 -1.69 0.06
C ILE A 20 -2.27 -2.50 -0.06
N PHE A 21 -2.17 -3.40 -1.03
CA PHE A 21 -0.95 -4.18 -1.29
C PHE A 21 0.25 -3.26 -1.49
N PHE A 22 0.16 -2.30 -2.42
CA PHE A 22 1.27 -1.37 -2.70
C PHE A 22 1.58 -0.49 -1.48
N ALA A 23 0.58 0.04 -0.77
CA ALA A 23 0.83 0.86 0.42
C ALA A 23 1.59 0.09 1.51
N VAL A 24 1.20 -1.16 1.76
CA VAL A 24 1.84 -2.02 2.77
C VAL A 24 3.25 -2.40 2.32
N THR A 25 3.40 -2.90 1.09
CA THR A 25 4.70 -3.35 0.61
C THR A 25 5.68 -2.18 0.39
N GLY A 26 5.20 -0.99 0.07
CA GLY A 26 6.01 0.23 0.00
C GLY A 26 6.44 0.75 1.37
N SER A 27 5.60 0.57 2.40
CA SER A 27 5.89 1.06 3.76
C SER A 27 7.14 0.39 4.35
N TRP A 28 7.29 -0.93 4.21
CA TRP A 28 8.49 -1.62 4.71
C TRP A 28 9.72 -1.47 3.81
N GLN A 29 9.54 -1.18 2.51
CA GLN A 29 10.63 -0.85 1.58
C GLN A 29 11.30 0.47 1.97
N LEU A 30 10.51 1.42 2.46
CA LEU A 30 10.98 2.72 2.93
C LEU A 30 12.03 2.63 4.04
N PHE A 31 12.00 1.53 4.81
CA PHE A 31 12.92 1.22 5.90
C PHE A 31 13.96 0.15 5.54
N ASN A 32 13.97 -0.36 4.30
CA ASN A 32 14.82 -1.45 3.82
C ASN A 32 14.65 -2.77 4.61
N TRP A 33 13.48 -3.02 5.21
CA TRP A 33 13.20 -4.30 5.92
C TRP A 33 13.12 -5.51 4.98
N HIS A 34 13.09 -5.27 3.68
CA HIS A 34 13.08 -6.29 2.65
C HIS A 34 14.48 -6.80 2.28
N GLU A 35 15.52 -6.03 2.60
CA GLU A 35 16.91 -6.37 2.26
C GLU A 35 17.60 -6.98 3.49
N SER A 36 18.35 -8.06 3.28
CA SER A 36 19.22 -8.59 4.33
C SER A 36 20.32 -7.59 4.66
N ALA A 37 20.55 -7.33 5.94
CA ALA A 37 21.53 -6.35 6.36
C ALA A 37 22.95 -6.81 5.97
N ARG A 38 23.75 -5.87 5.44
CA ARG A 38 25.10 -6.14 4.93
C ARG A 38 26.05 -6.68 6.01
N ASP A 39 25.77 -6.37 7.27
CA ASP A 39 26.48 -6.82 8.47
C ASP A 39 26.02 -8.20 8.98
N ARG A 40 25.06 -8.85 8.29
CA ARG A 40 24.43 -10.13 8.67
C ARG A 40 23.67 -10.10 10.01
N THR A 41 23.41 -8.93 10.58
CA THR A 41 22.61 -8.77 11.80
C THR A 41 21.13 -9.08 11.55
N TYR A 42 20.68 -8.92 10.30
CA TYR A 42 19.31 -9.18 9.88
C TYR A 42 19.27 -9.95 8.56
N ILE A 43 18.46 -11.00 8.50
CA ILE A 43 18.20 -11.80 7.29
C ILE A 43 16.72 -11.62 6.96
N ALA A 44 16.43 -11.05 5.79
CA ALA A 44 15.06 -10.83 5.36
C ALA A 44 14.36 -12.18 5.07
N PRO A 45 13.16 -12.42 5.63
CA PRO A 45 12.40 -13.63 5.34
C PRO A 45 12.05 -13.74 3.84
N PRO A 46 12.08 -14.94 3.24
CA PRO A 46 11.86 -15.12 1.80
C PRO A 46 10.47 -14.67 1.34
N ALA A 47 9.45 -14.76 2.20
CA ALA A 47 8.12 -14.24 1.89
C ALA A 47 8.10 -12.70 1.82
N LEU A 48 8.80 -12.02 2.73
CA LEU A 48 8.99 -10.57 2.67
C LEU A 48 9.78 -10.20 1.41
N ALA A 49 10.87 -10.93 1.14
CA ALA A 49 11.72 -10.85 -0.05
C ALA A 49 10.97 -11.08 -1.39
N GLY A 50 9.95 -11.93 -1.40
CA GLY A 50 9.11 -12.12 -2.58
C GLY A 50 8.06 -11.02 -2.74
N LEU A 51 7.41 -10.61 -1.64
CA LEU A 51 6.32 -9.63 -1.68
C LEU A 51 6.78 -8.25 -2.12
N SER A 52 7.97 -7.80 -1.71
CA SER A 52 8.45 -6.51 -2.21
C SER A 52 9.07 -6.58 -3.59
N ASP A 53 9.55 -7.73 -4.09
CA ASP A 53 9.99 -7.87 -5.49
C ASP A 53 8.85 -7.55 -6.47
N ILE A 54 7.62 -7.93 -6.12
CA ILE A 54 6.41 -7.61 -6.90
C ILE A 54 6.15 -6.09 -6.97
N HIS A 55 6.53 -5.32 -5.95
CA HIS A 55 6.41 -3.86 -5.91
C HIS A 55 7.68 -3.17 -6.46
N ASN A 56 8.84 -3.80 -6.32
CA ASN A 56 10.15 -3.19 -6.49
C ASN A 56 10.65 -3.31 -7.92
N ASN A 57 10.56 -2.23 -8.69
CA ASN A 57 11.36 -2.04 -9.92
C ASN A 57 11.84 -0.60 -10.12
N ALA A 58 11.63 0.29 -9.14
CA ALA A 58 12.11 1.67 -9.18
C ALA A 58 13.42 1.78 -8.41
N HIS A 59 14.53 1.36 -9.03
CA HIS A 59 15.86 1.52 -8.47
C HIS A 59 16.26 3.01 -8.53
N LEU A 60 16.02 3.77 -7.45
CA LEU A 60 16.71 5.04 -7.28
C LEU A 60 18.13 4.74 -6.77
N PRO A 61 19.19 5.28 -7.41
CA PRO A 61 20.55 5.06 -6.95
C PRO A 61 20.68 5.50 -5.49
N GLN A 62 21.12 4.59 -4.63
CA GLN A 62 21.30 4.89 -3.21
C GLN A 62 22.33 6.00 -3.06
N THR A 63 21.88 7.20 -2.71
CA THR A 63 22.75 8.33 -2.42
C THR A 63 23.38 8.08 -1.05
N ARG A 64 24.66 7.68 -1.02
CA ARG A 64 25.42 7.45 0.22
C ARG A 64 25.32 8.66 1.15
N GLY A 65 24.94 8.42 2.41
CA GLY A 65 25.01 9.40 3.50
C GLY A 65 23.81 10.33 3.66
N ARG A 66 22.77 10.24 2.82
CA ARG A 66 21.51 10.97 3.04
C ARG A 66 20.47 10.01 3.60
N ASN A 67 20.12 10.17 4.87
CA ASN A 67 18.92 9.58 5.46
C ASN A 67 17.79 10.60 5.30
N PRO A 68 16.93 10.56 4.25
CA PRO A 68 15.80 11.47 4.15
C PRO A 68 14.69 11.05 5.13
N THR A 69 14.99 11.10 6.43
CA THR A 69 14.07 10.69 7.51
C THR A 69 12.73 11.44 7.46
N PRO A 70 12.65 12.76 7.15
CA PRO A 70 11.36 13.44 7.10
C PRO A 70 10.47 12.92 5.95
N LEU A 71 11.08 12.65 4.79
CA LEU A 71 10.36 12.13 3.63
C LEU A 71 9.84 10.71 3.89
N ARG A 72 10.64 9.88 4.58
CA ARG A 72 10.20 8.53 4.98
C ARG A 72 8.98 8.59 5.89
N TYR A 73 8.98 9.42 6.92
CA TYR A 73 7.81 9.53 7.79
C TYR A 73 6.59 10.15 7.08
N PHE A 74 6.81 11.12 6.19
CA PHE A 74 5.73 11.69 5.37
C PHE A 74 5.08 10.64 4.46
N MET A 75 5.90 9.85 3.74
CA MET A 75 5.42 8.77 2.89
C MET A 75 4.72 7.67 3.70
N LEU A 76 5.23 7.32 4.88
CA LEU A 76 4.57 6.37 5.79
C LEU A 76 3.21 6.89 6.26
N ALA A 77 3.10 8.17 6.61
CA ALA A 77 1.83 8.79 6.99
C ALA A 77 0.84 8.79 5.81
N GLY A 78 1.31 9.05 4.59
CA GLY A 78 0.51 8.94 3.37
C GLY A 78 0.00 7.51 3.13
N ALA A 79 0.87 6.50 3.29
CA ALA A 79 0.49 5.09 3.19
C ALA A 79 -0.57 4.71 4.23
N ALA A 80 -0.40 5.13 5.49
CA ALA A 80 -1.38 4.91 6.55
C ALA A 80 -2.73 5.57 6.21
N GLY A 81 -2.73 6.82 5.74
CA GLY A 81 -3.94 7.52 5.30
C GLY A 81 -4.65 6.82 4.14
N LEU A 82 -3.90 6.31 3.17
CA LEU A 82 -4.45 5.57 2.03
C LEU A 82 -5.08 4.24 2.47
N VAL A 83 -4.42 3.49 3.36
CA VAL A 83 -4.96 2.24 3.91
C VAL A 83 -6.23 2.50 4.71
N ILE A 84 -6.20 3.47 5.63
CA ILE A 84 -7.37 3.82 6.46
C ILE A 84 -8.54 4.26 5.59
N SER A 85 -8.30 5.15 4.61
CA SER A 85 -9.37 5.63 3.71
C SER A 85 -9.95 4.51 2.84
N SER A 86 -9.11 3.58 2.38
CA SER A 86 -9.54 2.41 1.60
C SER A 86 -10.39 1.47 2.45
N VAL A 87 -9.96 1.17 3.68
CA VAL A 87 -10.72 0.32 4.62
C VAL A 87 -12.07 0.96 4.96
N VAL A 88 -12.09 2.26 5.27
CA VAL A 88 -13.34 2.99 5.52
C VAL A 88 -14.22 2.98 4.28
N GLY A 89 -13.67 3.20 3.09
CA GLY A 89 -14.40 3.14 1.82
C GLY A 89 -15.06 1.79 1.57
N VAL A 90 -14.35 0.69 1.83
CA VAL A 90 -14.87 -0.67 1.75
C VAL A 90 -15.98 -0.89 2.78
N ILE A 91 -15.78 -0.50 4.04
CA ILE A 91 -16.81 -0.61 5.09
C ILE A 91 -18.07 0.17 4.69
N MET A 92 -17.91 1.39 4.17
CA MET A 92 -19.02 2.21 3.70
C MET A 92 -19.73 1.58 2.51
N ALA A 93 -19.00 0.94 1.60
CA ALA A 93 -19.59 0.21 0.48
C ALA A 93 -20.47 -0.94 0.97
N TYR A 94 -20.02 -1.72 1.96
CA TYR A 94 -20.83 -2.80 2.53
C TYR A 94 -22.03 -2.29 3.36
N ARG A 95 -21.84 -1.22 4.14
CA ARG A 95 -22.87 -0.71 5.06
C ARG A 95 -23.97 0.08 4.35
N PHE A 96 -23.64 0.86 3.33
CA PHE A 96 -24.58 1.79 2.67
C PHE A 96 -25.00 1.36 1.27
N SER A 97 -24.37 0.35 0.66
CA SER A 97 -24.83 -0.17 -0.64
C SER A 97 -26.11 -0.97 -0.46
N ARG A 98 -27.13 -0.63 -1.26
CA ARG A 98 -28.38 -1.41 -1.34
C ARG A 98 -28.18 -2.81 -1.92
N ARG A 99 -27.00 -3.11 -2.48
CA ARG A 99 -26.63 -4.41 -3.06
C ARG A 99 -25.19 -4.76 -2.65
N PRO A 100 -24.96 -5.30 -1.43
CA PRO A 100 -23.61 -5.58 -0.92
C PRO A 100 -22.87 -6.63 -1.77
N LEU A 101 -23.61 -7.48 -2.50
CA LEU A 101 -23.06 -8.44 -3.45
C LEU A 101 -22.18 -7.80 -4.53
N VAL A 102 -22.43 -6.53 -4.89
CA VAL A 102 -21.59 -5.81 -5.87
C VAL A 102 -20.18 -5.59 -5.33
N ALA A 103 -20.01 -5.42 -4.01
CA ALA A 103 -18.70 -5.22 -3.39
C ALA A 103 -17.92 -6.52 -3.15
N THR A 104 -18.58 -7.68 -3.19
CA THR A 104 -17.92 -9.01 -3.14
C THR A 104 -17.58 -9.57 -4.52
N ILE A 105 -18.32 -9.16 -5.55
CA ILE A 105 -18.14 -9.67 -6.93
C ILE A 105 -17.12 -8.80 -7.70
N CYS A 106 -17.02 -7.51 -7.37
CA CYS A 106 -15.98 -6.61 -7.86
C CYS A 106 -14.72 -6.74 -7.00
#